data_AF-A0A6V7XS53-F1
#
_entry.id   AF-A0A6V7XS53-F1
#
_cell.length_a   1.000
_cell.length_b   1.000
_cell.length_c   1.000
_cell.angle_alpha   90.00
_cell.angle_beta   90.00
_cell.angle_gamma   90.00
#
_symmetry.space_group_name_H-M   'P 1'
#
loop_
_entity.id
_entity.type
_entity.pdbx_description
1 polymer ?
#
loop_
_entity_poly.entity_id
_entity_poly.type
_entity_poly.pdbx_seq_one_letter_code
_entity_poly.pdbx_strand_id
1 'polypeptide(L)'
;MSVIRQRGSSTMEKSAQIRAAAVQNLPLAIMGQMPSTSASRKQVQRQRRKENNALASPPTRGEIVFIEQYMNRELNGQQERFLLADSGGEERILVFGSEASAGWSNQMEHVFMDGTFSGNF
;
A
#
# COMPACT_ATOMS: atom_id res chain seq x y z
N MET A 1 -0.47 14.85 21.30
CA MET A 1 -1.15 13.94 20.34
C MET A 1 -1.34 12.58 21.00
N SER A 2 -2.43 11.84 20.74
CA SER A 2 -2.62 10.48 21.30
C SER A 2 -1.66 9.48 20.64
N VAL A 3 -1.15 8.50 21.40
CA VAL A 3 -0.25 7.42 20.94
C VAL A 3 -0.74 6.75 19.64
N ILE A 4 -2.05 6.51 19.53
CA ILE A 4 -2.66 5.91 18.33
C ILE A 4 -2.49 6.77 17.08
N ARG A 5 -2.57 8.10 17.21
CA ARG A 5 -2.35 9.03 16.09
C ARG A 5 -0.89 9.09 15.71
N GLN A 6 0.01 9.19 16.69
CA GLN A 6 1.46 9.25 16.46
C GLN A 6 2.00 7.98 15.79
N ARG A 7 1.55 6.79 16.23
CA ARG A 7 1.92 5.52 15.56
C ARG A 7 1.21 5.35 14.23
N GLY A 8 -0.04 5.82 14.12
CA GLY A 8 -0.79 5.83 12.86
C GLY A 8 -0.12 6.65 11.76
N SER A 9 0.61 7.71 12.14
CA SER A 9 1.42 8.54 11.26
C SER A 9 2.79 7.95 10.93
N SER A 10 3.49 7.40 11.93
CA SER A 10 4.88 6.97 11.76
C SER A 10 5.05 5.51 11.32
N THR A 11 3.99 4.68 11.33
CA THR A 11 4.09 3.24 11.01
C THR A 11 2.98 2.74 10.09
N MET A 12 3.28 1.70 9.31
CA MET A 12 2.32 0.96 8.47
C MET A 12 1.66 -0.23 9.18
N GLU A 13 1.81 -0.34 10.50
CA GLU A 13 1.23 -1.41 11.33
C GLU A 13 -0.30 -1.51 11.14
N LYS A 14 -0.87 -2.72 11.32
CA LYS A 14 -2.33 -2.87 11.30
C LYS A 14 -2.92 -2.09 12.47
N SER A 15 -4.10 -1.46 12.29
CA SER A 15 -4.74 -0.66 13.35
C SER A 15 -4.97 -1.45 14.65
N ALA A 16 -5.12 -2.77 14.56
CA ALA A 16 -5.22 -3.66 15.72
C ALA A 16 -3.92 -3.72 16.53
N GLN A 17 -2.76 -3.74 15.85
CA GLN A 17 -1.44 -3.73 16.50
C GLN A 17 -1.18 -2.38 17.18
N ILE A 18 -1.50 -1.28 16.50
CA ILE A 18 -1.40 0.08 17.08
C ILE A 18 -2.27 0.22 18.33
N ARG A 19 -3.49 -0.33 18.29
CA ARG A 19 -4.41 -0.33 19.44
C ARG A 19 -3.89 -1.20 20.57
N ALA A 20 -3.44 -2.42 20.29
CA ALA A 20 -2.91 -3.33 21.30
C ALA A 20 -1.72 -2.70 22.03
N ALA A 21 -0.79 -2.10 21.29
CA ALA A 21 0.38 -1.42 21.86
C ALA A 21 0.00 -0.16 22.67
N ALA A 22 -1.05 0.56 22.26
CA ALA A 22 -1.54 1.73 23.01
C ALA A 22 -2.25 1.35 24.32
N VAL A 23 -2.79 0.13 24.40
CA VAL A 23 -3.61 -0.35 25.54
C VAL A 23 -2.80 -1.16 26.55
N GLN A 24 -1.65 -1.71 26.13
CA GLN A 24 -0.87 -2.70 26.87
C GLN A 24 -0.53 -2.30 28.33
N ASN A 25 -0.43 -1.00 28.62
CA ASN A 25 -0.07 -0.47 29.94
C ASN A 25 -1.14 0.48 30.53
N LEU A 26 -2.38 0.46 30.04
CA LEU A 26 -3.43 1.36 30.52
C LEU A 26 -4.26 0.73 31.67
N PRO A 27 -4.57 1.49 32.73
CA PRO A 27 -5.52 1.06 33.76
C PRO A 27 -6.89 0.71 33.19
N LEU A 28 -7.58 -0.26 33.79
CA LEU A 28 -8.90 -0.76 33.36
C LEU A 28 -9.95 0.36 33.23
N ALA A 29 -9.90 1.34 34.15
CA ALA A 29 -10.77 2.51 34.13
C ALA A 29 -10.58 3.39 32.87
N ILE A 30 -9.37 3.44 32.33
CA ILE A 30 -9.04 4.19 31.11
C ILE A 30 -9.40 3.36 29.86
N MET A 31 -9.30 2.03 29.95
CA MET A 31 -9.73 1.14 28.86
C MET A 31 -11.23 1.25 28.56
N GLY A 32 -12.07 1.48 29.58
CA GLY A 32 -13.51 1.71 29.39
C GLY A 32 -13.86 3.00 28.65
N GLN A 33 -12.95 3.98 28.65
CA GLN A 33 -13.12 5.26 27.96
C GLN A 33 -12.47 5.29 26.57
N MET A 34 -11.82 4.19 26.17
CA MET A 34 -11.16 4.09 24.88
C MET A 34 -12.18 4.04 23.73
N PRO A 35 -11.82 4.59 22.55
CA PRO A 35 -12.60 4.38 21.35
C PRO A 35 -12.72 2.89 21.00
N SER A 36 -13.85 2.52 20.43
CA SER A 36 -14.06 1.18 19.89
C SER A 36 -13.01 0.86 18.82
N THR A 37 -12.78 -0.43 18.55
CA THR A 37 -11.83 -0.89 17.52
C THR A 37 -12.12 -0.26 16.15
N SER A 38 -13.40 -0.11 15.79
CA SER A 38 -13.81 0.52 14.54
C SER A 38 -13.48 2.02 14.51
N ALA A 39 -13.66 2.72 15.63
CA ALA A 39 -13.29 4.13 15.76
C ALA A 39 -11.77 4.33 15.70
N SER A 40 -10.98 3.49 16.38
CA SER A 40 -9.51 3.54 16.31
C SER A 40 -9.00 3.29 14.88
N ARG A 41 -9.59 2.33 14.15
CA ARG A 41 -9.26 2.08 12.73
C ARG A 41 -9.52 3.31 11.88
N LYS A 42 -10.68 3.96 12.04
CA LYS A 42 -11.00 5.21 11.34
C LYS A 42 -10.03 6.34 11.69
N GLN A 43 -9.62 6.47 12.96
CA GLN A 43 -8.64 7.47 13.37
C GLN A 43 -7.27 7.25 12.73
N VAL A 44 -6.76 6.01 12.72
CA VAL A 44 -5.50 5.66 12.04
C VAL A 44 -5.60 5.95 10.55
N GLN A 45 -6.69 5.54 9.89
CA GLN A 45 -6.88 5.79 8.45
C GLN A 45 -6.96 7.28 8.12
N ARG A 46 -7.66 8.07 8.94
CA ARG A 46 -7.71 9.53 8.78
C ARG A 46 -6.34 10.19 8.93
N GLN A 47 -5.55 9.75 9.90
CA GLN A 47 -4.19 10.28 10.09
C GLN A 47 -3.30 9.94 8.90
N ARG A 48 -3.32 8.67 8.46
CA ARG A 48 -2.60 8.24 7.25
C ARG A 48 -3.02 9.00 6.01
N ARG A 49 -4.32 9.27 5.82
CA ARG A 49 -4.81 10.05 4.67
C ARG A 49 -4.36 11.51 4.71
N LYS A 50 -4.27 12.11 5.91
CA LYS A 50 -3.78 13.48 6.07
C LYS A 50 -2.30 13.62 5.70
N GLU A 51 -1.50 12.60 6.00
CA GLU A 51 -0.06 12.64 5.76
C GLU A 51 0.34 12.08 4.40
N ASN A 52 -0.38 11.08 3.90
CA ASN A 52 -0.03 10.44 2.63
C ASN A 52 -0.34 11.27 1.40
N ASN A 53 -0.95 12.47 1.51
CA ASN A 53 -1.30 13.34 0.36
C ASN A 53 -1.76 12.51 -0.86
N ALA A 54 -2.60 11.50 -0.60
CA ALA A 54 -2.93 10.52 -1.62
C ALA A 54 -3.54 11.28 -2.80
N LEU A 55 -2.93 11.15 -3.97
CA LEU A 55 -3.40 11.80 -5.18
C LEU A 55 -4.89 11.46 -5.36
N ALA A 56 -5.65 12.44 -5.84
CA ALA A 56 -7.05 12.20 -6.18
C ALA A 56 -7.14 10.99 -7.11
N SER A 57 -8.18 10.16 -6.94
CA SER A 57 -8.39 9.06 -7.88
C SER A 57 -8.52 9.65 -9.28
N PRO A 58 -7.71 9.19 -10.25
CA PRO A 58 -7.84 9.66 -11.61
C PRO A 58 -9.23 9.25 -12.14
N PRO A 59 -9.89 10.11 -12.93
CA PRO A 59 -11.23 9.85 -13.44
C PRO A 59 -11.23 8.80 -14.55
N THR A 60 -10.10 8.62 -15.24
CA THR A 60 -9.92 7.64 -16.32
C THR A 60 -8.63 6.84 -16.11
N ARG A 61 -8.47 5.70 -16.81
CA ARG A 61 -7.25 4.88 -16.71
C ARG A 61 -6.05 5.58 -17.37
N GLY A 62 -6.31 6.34 -18.43
CA GLY A 62 -5.31 7.15 -19.12
C GLY A 62 -4.70 8.24 -18.25
N GLU A 63 -5.45 8.74 -17.26
CA GLU A 63 -5.02 9.80 -16.36
C GLU A 63 -4.27 9.30 -15.10
N ILE A 64 -4.03 7.99 -14.96
CA ILE A 64 -3.23 7.49 -13.83
C ILE A 64 -1.78 7.99 -13.97
N VAL A 65 -1.32 8.76 -12.97
CA VAL A 65 0.07 9.21 -12.86
C VAL A 65 0.74 8.44 -11.73
N PHE A 66 1.73 7.61 -12.07
CA PHE A 66 2.59 6.97 -11.06
C PHE A 66 3.74 7.91 -10.72
N ILE A 67 3.80 8.32 -9.46
CA ILE A 67 4.95 9.04 -8.93
C ILE A 67 6.06 8.06 -8.53
N GLU A 68 7.30 8.51 -8.61
CA GLU A 68 8.51 7.68 -8.47
C GLU A 68 8.53 6.85 -7.17
N GLN A 69 8.05 7.41 -6.06
CA GLN A 69 7.93 6.72 -4.78
C GLN A 69 7.01 5.48 -4.80
N TYR A 70 6.10 5.37 -5.78
CA TYR A 70 5.22 4.22 -5.96
C TYR A 70 5.70 3.26 -7.06
N MET A 71 6.69 3.67 -7.84
CA MET A 71 7.31 2.81 -8.86
C MET A 71 8.44 1.96 -8.27
N ASN A 72 9.01 2.39 -7.15
CA ASN A 72 10.09 1.72 -6.45
C ASN A 72 9.60 1.09 -5.14
N ARG A 73 10.23 -0.01 -4.74
CA ARG A 73 10.05 -0.65 -3.43
C ARG A 73 11.38 -0.72 -2.70
N GLU A 74 11.34 -0.64 -1.38
CA GLU A 74 12.52 -0.93 -0.57
C GLU A 74 12.66 -2.44 -0.38
N LEU A 75 13.78 -3.00 -0.85
CA LEU A 75 14.15 -4.39 -0.65
C LEU A 75 15.58 -4.43 -0.11
N ASN A 76 15.77 -5.02 1.08
CA ASN A 76 17.07 -5.13 1.75
C ASN A 76 17.81 -3.78 1.92
N GLY A 77 17.08 -2.69 2.16
CA GLY A 77 17.63 -1.34 2.32
C GLY A 77 18.05 -0.65 1.01
N GLN A 78 17.75 -1.25 -0.15
CA GLN A 78 17.94 -0.66 -1.47
C GLN A 78 16.60 -0.35 -2.13
N GLN A 79 16.55 0.71 -2.92
CA GLN A 79 15.39 1.01 -3.77
C GLN A 79 15.49 0.19 -5.05
N GLU A 80 14.48 -0.62 -5.31
CA GLU A 80 14.36 -1.46 -6.50
C GLU A 80 13.12 -1.04 -7.29
N ARG A 81 13.24 -0.90 -8.62
CA ARG A 81 12.07 -0.67 -9.46
C ARG A 81 11.14 -1.89 -9.45
N PHE A 82 9.88 -1.66 -9.11
CA PHE A 82 8.83 -2.68 -9.04
C PHE A 82 7.83 -2.58 -10.19
N LEU A 83 7.49 -1.37 -10.63
CA LEU A 83 6.75 -1.15 -11.88
C LEU A 83 7.74 -1.18 -13.04
N LEU A 84 7.79 -2.30 -13.77
CA LEU A 84 8.76 -2.56 -14.82
C LEU A 84 8.35 -1.95 -16.16
N ALA A 85 7.05 -1.99 -16.46
CA ALA A 85 6.50 -1.44 -17.70
C ALA A 85 5.11 -0.88 -17.50
N ASP A 86 4.80 0.13 -18.30
CA ASP A 86 3.54 0.85 -18.30
C ASP A 86 3.24 1.30 -19.73
N SER A 87 2.19 0.75 -20.33
CA SER A 87 1.82 1.09 -21.72
C SER A 87 1.11 2.45 -21.85
N GLY A 88 0.65 3.04 -20.74
CA GLY A 88 -0.25 4.20 -20.75
C GLY A 88 -1.60 3.95 -21.43
N GLY A 89 -2.39 5.01 -21.62
CA GLY A 89 -3.67 4.99 -22.34
C GLY A 89 -4.87 4.45 -21.54
N GLU A 90 -6.00 4.25 -22.21
CA GLU A 90 -7.22 3.71 -21.60
C GLU A 90 -7.13 2.18 -21.40
N GLU A 91 -6.58 1.46 -22.38
CA GLU A 91 -6.29 0.02 -22.30
C GLU A 91 -4.89 -0.24 -21.75
N ARG A 92 -4.63 0.34 -20.58
CA ARG A 92 -3.31 0.36 -19.95
C ARG A 92 -2.93 -1.01 -19.40
N ILE A 93 -1.76 -1.50 -19.83
CA ILE A 93 -1.11 -2.69 -19.31
C ILE A 93 0.01 -2.24 -18.37
N LEU A 94 -0.03 -2.75 -17.14
CA LEU A 94 1.00 -2.54 -16.12
C LEU A 94 1.72 -3.85 -15.87
N VAL A 95 3.05 -3.83 -15.96
CA VAL A 95 3.89 -4.99 -15.67
C VAL A 95 4.62 -4.73 -14.37
N PHE A 96 4.31 -5.52 -13.36
CA PHE A 96 4.96 -5.49 -12.07
C PHE A 96 5.94 -6.65 -11.93
N GLY A 97 7.06 -6.40 -11.27
CA GLY A 97 8.07 -7.43 -11.05
C GLY A 97 9.23 -6.91 -10.22
N SER A 98 10.35 -7.62 -10.29
CA SER A 98 11.59 -7.26 -9.62
C SER A 98 12.61 -6.92 -10.70
N GLU A 99 13.25 -5.77 -10.60
CA GLU A 99 14.33 -5.40 -11.51
C GLU A 99 15.49 -6.40 -11.41
N ALA A 100 15.81 -6.88 -10.20
CA ALA A 100 16.77 -7.97 -10.01
C ALA A 100 16.36 -9.26 -10.75
N SER A 101 15.05 -9.42 -11.00
CA SER A 101 14.47 -10.53 -11.72
C SER A 101 14.38 -10.34 -13.25
N ALA A 102 14.59 -9.12 -13.75
CA ALA A 102 14.51 -8.85 -15.17
C ALA A 102 15.59 -9.63 -15.96
N GLY A 103 16.76 -9.87 -15.36
CA GLY A 103 17.87 -10.59 -15.99
C GLY A 103 17.57 -12.06 -16.32
N TRP A 104 16.83 -12.79 -15.47
CA TRP A 104 16.45 -14.18 -15.75
C TRP A 104 15.21 -14.30 -16.63
N SER A 105 14.40 -13.25 -16.73
CA SER A 105 13.22 -13.24 -17.61
C SER A 105 13.60 -13.46 -19.08
N ASN A 106 14.74 -12.90 -19.52
CA ASN A 106 15.27 -13.13 -20.87
C ASN A 106 15.79 -14.57 -21.11
N GLN A 107 15.96 -15.37 -20.05
CA GLN A 107 16.41 -16.76 -20.11
C GLN A 107 15.23 -17.74 -20.02
N MET A 108 14.00 -17.24 -19.82
CA MET A 108 12.81 -18.07 -19.79
C MET A 108 12.47 -18.57 -21.20
N GLU A 109 12.56 -19.88 -21.41
CA GLU A 109 12.13 -20.54 -22.66
C GLU A 109 10.62 -20.78 -22.68
N HIS A 110 10.01 -20.94 -21.50
CA HIS A 110 8.59 -21.22 -21.35
C HIS A 110 7.97 -20.32 -20.27
N VAL A 111 6.89 -19.65 -20.63
CA VAL A 111 6.09 -18.84 -19.70
C VAL A 111 4.71 -19.48 -19.60
N PHE A 112 4.38 -19.98 -18.42
CA PHE A 112 3.04 -20.47 -18.12
C PHE A 112 2.24 -19.33 -17.52
N MET A 113 1.24 -18.85 -18.26
CA MET A 113 0.29 -17.86 -17.76
C MET A 113 -1.06 -18.55 -17.53
N ASP A 114 -1.47 -18.69 -16.27
CA ASP A 114 -2.83 -19.06 -15.91
C ASP A 114 -3.63 -17.78 -15.72
N GLY A 115 -4.35 -17.38 -16.76
CA GLY A 115 -5.18 -16.17 -16.76
C GLY A 115 -6.61 -16.53 -17.10
N THR A 116 -7.54 -16.31 -16.17
CA THR A 116 -8.97 -16.30 -16.47
C THR A 116 -9.33 -14.97 -17.13
N PHE A 117 -8.98 -14.79 -18.41
CA PHE A 117 -9.48 -13.66 -19.20
C PHE A 117 -10.90 -14.01 -19.67
N SER A 118 -11.90 -13.65 -18.85
CA SER A 118 -13.29 -13.61 -19.32
C SER A 118 -13.59 -12.20 -19.83
N GLY A 119 -13.36 -12.01 -21.13
CA GLY A 119 -13.81 -10.83 -21.87
C GLY A 119 -14.77 -11.27 -22.95
N ASN A 120 -16.01 -10.80 -22.92
CA ASN A 120 -16.83 -10.73 -24.12
C ASN A 120 -16.31 -9.53 -24.92
N PHE A 121 -15.66 -9.81 -26.05
CA PHE A 121 -15.34 -8.82 -27.07
C PHE A 121 -16.63 -8.32 -27.74
#